data_AF-A0A956FCE0-F1
#
_entry.id   AF-A0A956FCE0-F1
#
_cell.length_a   1.000
_cell.length_b   1.000
_cell.length_c   1.000
_cell.angle_alpha   90.00
_cell.angle_beta   90.00
_cell.angle_gamma   90.00
#
_symmetry.space_group_name_H-M   'P 1'
#
loop_
_entity.id
_entity.type
_entity.pdbx_description
1 polymer ?
#
loop_
_entity_poly.entity_id
_entity_poly.type
_entity_poly.pdbx_seq_one_letter_code
_entity_poly.pdbx_strand_id
1 'polypeptide(L)'
;MALSTVLALAVETGVRRMMMPPDFEQVRAWLSPTLEPWAWAIVVVTAFACAGEWWLFGVLLRRGLARARPGLAPDRARARAELDAAILASSVPQVPAVVGTMLFMMGAPLLPVVTAMAVAVLGVLSLGLRVQLGSRDQG
;
A
#
# COMPACT_ATOMS: atom_id res chain seq x y z
N MET A 1 4.90 -0.37 9.97
CA MET A 1 4.84 0.45 8.75
C MET A 1 3.40 0.81 8.39
N ALA A 2 2.48 -0.15 8.16
CA ALA A 2 1.09 0.19 7.78
C ALA A 2 0.32 1.00 8.83
N LEU A 3 0.45 0.66 10.12
CA LEU A 3 -0.26 1.36 11.21
C LEU A 3 0.19 2.82 11.38
N SER A 4 1.49 3.11 11.21
CA SER A 4 2.01 4.48 11.31
C SER A 4 1.47 5.37 10.19
N THR A 5 1.25 4.82 8.99
CA THR A 5 0.67 5.56 7.86
C THR A 5 -0.79 5.92 8.10
N VAL A 6 -1.59 4.98 8.62
CA VAL A 6 -3.00 5.24 8.98
C VAL A 6 -3.09 6.29 10.09
N LEU A 7 -2.26 6.17 11.12
CA LEU A 7 -2.25 7.10 12.23
C LEU A 7 -1.81 8.51 11.81
N ALA A 8 -0.77 8.60 10.97
CA ALA A 8 -0.30 9.86 10.41
C ALA A 8 -1.40 10.55 9.59
N LEU A 9 -2.13 9.79 8.77
CA LEU A 9 -3.26 10.34 7.99
C LEU A 9 -4.37 10.88 8.88
N ALA A 10 -4.69 10.19 9.97
CA ALA A 10 -5.71 10.63 10.92
C ALA A 10 -5.29 11.93 11.63
N VAL A 11 -4.03 12.01 12.08
CA VAL A 11 -3.47 13.22 12.71
C VAL A 11 -3.41 14.38 11.71
N GLU A 12 -2.91 14.14 10.50
CA GLU A 12 -2.84 15.13 9.43
C GLU A 12 -4.23 15.68 9.10
N THR A 13 -5.23 14.79 8.96
CA THR A 13 -6.62 15.18 8.69
C THR A 13 -7.18 16.06 9.81
N GLY A 14 -6.90 15.72 11.07
CA GLY A 14 -7.31 16.50 12.23
C GLY A 14 -6.70 17.90 12.27
N VAL A 15 -5.37 17.99 12.11
CA VAL A 15 -4.64 19.26 12.08
C VAL A 15 -5.11 20.14 10.91
N ARG A 16 -5.30 19.54 9.73
CA ARG A 16 -5.72 20.26 8.53
C ARG A 16 -7.12 20.85 8.66
N ARG A 17 -8.05 20.11 9.27
CA ARG A 17 -9.39 20.62 9.59
C ARG A 17 -9.34 21.81 10.56
N MET A 18 -8.37 21.82 11.47
CA MET A 18 -8.18 22.91 12.42
C MET A 18 -7.52 24.15 11.78
N MET A 19 -6.63 23.96 10.81
CA MET A 19 -5.82 25.03 10.22
C MET A 19 -6.35 25.58 8.89
N MET A 20 -7.30 24.92 8.22
CA MET A 20 -7.80 25.39 6.92
C MET A 20 -8.82 26.54 7.07
N PRO A 21 -8.61 27.67 6.36
CA PRO A 21 -9.59 28.75 6.30
C PRO A 21 -10.92 28.29 5.70
N PRO A 22 -12.06 28.86 6.12
CA PRO A 22 -13.39 28.48 5.63
C PRO A 22 -13.56 28.67 4.11
N ASP A 23 -12.82 29.59 3.49
CA ASP A 23 -12.85 29.80 2.04
C ASP A 23 -12.28 28.60 1.26
N PHE A 24 -11.35 27.87 1.87
CA PHE A 24 -10.75 26.68 1.27
C PHE A 24 -11.73 25.50 1.23
N GLU A 25 -12.63 25.41 2.21
CA GLU A 25 -13.69 24.41 2.24
C GLU A 25 -14.71 24.63 1.10
N GLN A 26 -14.96 25.88 0.69
CA GLN A 26 -15.83 26.16 -0.46
C GLN A 26 -15.21 25.67 -1.78
N VAL A 27 -13.90 25.89 -1.98
CA VAL A 27 -13.19 25.39 -3.17
C VAL A 27 -13.16 23.86 -3.18
N ARG A 28 -12.94 23.22 -2.03
CA ARG A 28 -12.99 21.75 -1.90
C ARG A 28 -14.39 21.21 -2.18
N ALA A 29 -15.43 21.83 -1.66
CA ALA A 29 -16.81 21.43 -1.93
C ALA A 29 -17.14 21.55 -3.42
N TRP A 30 -16.65 22.59 -4.09
CA TRP A 30 -16.80 22.78 -5.53
C TRP A 30 -16.03 21.72 -6.36
N LEU A 31 -14.83 21.33 -5.94
CA LEU A 31 -14.01 20.30 -6.61
C LEU A 31 -14.47 18.86 -6.31
N SER A 32 -15.10 18.63 -5.16
CA SER A 32 -15.49 17.30 -4.68
C SER A 32 -16.20 16.42 -5.71
N PRO A 33 -17.27 16.87 -6.41
CA PRO A 33 -17.97 16.04 -7.38
C PRO A 33 -17.11 15.66 -8.59
N THR A 34 -16.12 16.48 -8.95
CA THR A 34 -15.18 16.16 -10.04
C THR A 34 -14.13 15.15 -9.59
N LEU A 35 -13.70 15.20 -8.32
CA LEU A 35 -12.66 14.33 -7.77
C LEU A 35 -13.19 12.96 -7.30
N GLU A 36 -14.47 12.87 -6.94
CA GLU A 36 -15.08 11.64 -6.42
C GLU A 36 -14.92 10.42 -7.35
N PRO A 37 -15.19 10.49 -8.67
CA PRO A 37 -14.98 9.36 -9.57
C PRO A 37 -13.51 8.90 -9.59
N TRP A 38 -12.56 9.83 -9.54
CA TRP A 38 -11.13 9.52 -9.50
C TRP A 38 -10.71 8.86 -8.18
N ALA A 39 -11.31 9.28 -7.07
CA ALA A 39 -11.08 8.66 -5.77
C ALA A 39 -11.54 7.20 -5.75
N TRP A 40 -12.68 6.90 -6.37
CA TRP A 40 -13.15 5.52 -6.56
C TRP A 40 -12.29 4.73 -7.55
N ALA A 41 -11.83 5.35 -8.64
CA ALA A 41 -10.89 4.71 -9.57
C ALA A 41 -9.61 4.27 -8.85
N ILE A 42 -9.14 5.05 -7.87
CA ILE A 42 -7.98 4.70 -7.04
C ILE A 42 -8.21 3.42 -6.23
N VAL A 43 -9.43 3.15 -5.74
CA VAL A 43 -9.74 1.87 -5.06
C VAL A 43 -9.50 0.70 -6.01
N VAL A 44 -10.00 0.81 -7.25
CA VAL A 44 -9.84 -0.23 -8.28
C VAL A 44 -8.36 -0.41 -8.64
N VAL A 45 -7.64 0.69 -8.88
CA VAL A 45 -6.19 0.67 -9.14
C VAL A 45 -5.44 0.04 -7.97
N THR A 46 -5.84 0.31 -6.74
CA THR A 46 -5.23 -0.29 -5.54
C THR A 46 -5.45 -1.80 -5.48
N ALA A 47 -6.65 -2.28 -5.82
CA ALA A 47 -6.92 -3.71 -5.91
C ALA A 47 -6.04 -4.39 -6.97
N PHE A 48 -5.89 -3.78 -8.14
CA PHE A 48 -4.97 -4.27 -9.18
C PHE A 48 -3.50 -4.20 -8.74
N ALA A 49 -3.11 -3.17 -8.01
CA ALA A 49 -1.77 -3.05 -7.43
C ALA A 49 -1.50 -4.17 -6.42
N CYS A 50 -2.46 -4.53 -5.58
CA CYS A 50 -2.36 -5.70 -4.69
C CYS A 50 -2.19 -7.00 -5.52
N ALA A 51 -2.92 -7.19 -6.62
CA ALA A 51 -2.69 -8.35 -7.49
C ALA A 51 -1.27 -8.32 -8.13
N GLY A 52 -0.81 -7.13 -8.54
CA GLY A 52 0.53 -6.92 -9.07
C GLY A 52 1.65 -7.18 -8.06
N GLU A 53 1.43 -6.84 -6.79
CA GLU A 53 2.32 -7.16 -5.67
C GLU A 53 2.59 -8.66 -5.57
N TRP A 54 1.53 -9.48 -5.65
CA TRP A 54 1.65 -10.94 -5.61
C TRP A 54 2.47 -11.50 -6.78
N TRP A 55 2.23 -10.98 -7.98
CA TRP A 55 2.99 -11.35 -9.16
C TRP A 55 4.46 -10.94 -9.03
N LEU A 56 4.72 -9.69 -8.62
CA LEU A 56 6.06 -9.14 -8.45
C LEU A 56 6.84 -9.90 -7.39
N PHE A 57 6.22 -10.24 -6.26
CA PHE A 57 6.83 -11.08 -5.23
C PHE A 57 7.34 -12.40 -5.81
N GLY A 58 6.50 -13.10 -6.60
CA GLY A 58 6.90 -14.36 -7.24
C GLY A 58 8.07 -14.21 -8.21
N VAL A 59 8.08 -13.12 -9.00
CA VAL A 59 9.18 -12.81 -9.92
C VAL A 59 10.48 -12.50 -9.15
N LEU A 60 10.41 -11.65 -8.12
CA LEU A 60 11.56 -11.25 -7.32
C LEU A 60 12.14 -12.42 -6.54
N LEU A 61 11.29 -13.28 -5.95
CA LEU A 61 11.72 -14.47 -5.25
C LEU A 61 12.49 -15.42 -6.18
N ARG A 62 11.93 -15.72 -7.36
CA ARG A 62 12.60 -16.58 -8.37
C ARG A 62 13.95 -16.00 -8.80
N ARG A 63 14.00 -14.69 -9.04
CA ARG A 63 15.25 -14.00 -9.40
C ARG A 63 16.27 -13.97 -8.26
N GLY A 64 15.81 -13.81 -7.01
CA GLY A 64 16.65 -13.84 -5.82
C GLY A 64 17.27 -15.22 -5.60
N LEU A 65 16.49 -16.28 -5.73
CA LEU A 65 16.96 -17.66 -5.64
C LEU A 65 17.94 -18.02 -6.77
N ALA A 66 17.67 -17.61 -8.01
CA ALA A 66 18.57 -17.83 -9.13
C ALA A 66 19.92 -17.09 -8.99
N ARG A 67 19.97 -16.01 -8.18
CA ARG A 67 21.16 -15.21 -7.91
C ARG A 67 21.78 -15.49 -6.54
N ALA A 68 21.35 -16.56 -5.85
CA ALA A 68 21.85 -16.90 -4.54
C ALA A 68 23.38 -17.06 -4.58
N ARG A 69 24.09 -16.41 -3.65
CA ARG A 69 25.55 -16.49 -3.59
C ARG A 69 25.99 -17.92 -3.26
N PRO A 70 26.98 -18.47 -3.98
CA PRO A 70 27.56 -19.75 -3.61
C PRO A 70 28.17 -19.66 -2.21
N GLY A 71 27.81 -20.60 -1.33
CA GLY A 71 28.31 -20.68 0.05
C GLY A 71 27.30 -20.32 1.17
N LEU A 72 26.10 -19.84 0.83
CA LEU A 72 25.01 -19.72 1.81
C LEU A 72 24.27 -21.05 1.94
N ALA A 73 23.88 -21.41 3.18
CA ALA A 73 22.94 -22.50 3.40
C ALA A 73 21.64 -22.23 2.61
N PRO A 74 21.08 -23.23 1.92
CA PRO A 74 19.90 -23.07 1.06
C PRO A 74 18.74 -22.32 1.74
N ASP A 75 18.50 -22.63 3.02
CA ASP A 75 17.40 -22.05 3.80
C ASP A 75 17.62 -20.56 4.09
N ARG A 76 18.87 -20.17 4.39
CA ARG A 76 19.23 -18.77 4.61
C ARG A 76 19.18 -17.95 3.32
N ALA A 77 19.60 -18.53 2.20
CA ALA A 77 19.51 -17.88 0.89
C ALA A 77 18.05 -17.64 0.50
N ARG A 78 17.17 -18.61 0.77
CA ARG A 78 15.73 -18.49 0.52
C ARG A 78 15.04 -17.48 1.43
N ALA A 79 15.24 -17.58 2.74
CA ALA A 79 14.65 -16.64 3.70
C ALA A 79 15.01 -15.18 3.39
N ARG A 80 16.26 -14.94 2.98
CA ARG A 80 16.69 -13.61 2.53
C ARG A 80 16.00 -13.17 1.24
N ALA A 81 15.91 -14.04 0.23
CA ALA A 81 15.23 -13.74 -1.02
C ALA A 81 13.73 -13.46 -0.80
N GLU A 82 13.07 -14.19 0.11
CA GLU A 82 11.67 -13.96 0.49
C GLU A 82 11.48 -12.62 1.19
N LEU A 83 12.36 -12.26 2.14
CA LEU A 83 12.31 -10.96 2.82
C LEU A 83 12.54 -9.81 1.83
N ASP A 84 13.57 -9.89 1.01
CA ASP A 84 13.91 -8.84 0.02
C ASP A 84 12.77 -8.68 -1.01
N ALA A 85 12.20 -9.80 -1.48
CA ALA A 85 11.06 -9.79 -2.38
C ALA A 85 9.80 -9.18 -1.73
N ALA A 86 9.53 -9.50 -0.47
CA ALA A 86 8.37 -8.97 0.25
C ALA A 86 8.49 -7.46 0.50
N ILE A 87 9.66 -6.98 0.90
CA ILE A 87 9.92 -5.54 1.10
C ILE A 87 9.65 -4.78 -0.20
N LEU A 88 10.22 -5.25 -1.32
CA LEU A 88 10.04 -4.60 -2.61
C LEU A 88 8.60 -4.69 -3.13
N ALA A 89 7.96 -5.85 -3.03
CA ALA A 89 6.61 -6.05 -3.52
C ALA A 89 5.57 -5.23 -2.75
N SER A 90 5.74 -5.08 -1.43
CA SER A 90 4.85 -4.29 -0.57
C SER A 90 4.84 -2.78 -0.88
N SER A 91 5.74 -2.30 -1.74
CA SER A 91 5.77 -0.90 -2.20
C SER A 91 4.76 -0.62 -3.31
N VAL A 92 4.28 -1.65 -4.02
CA VAL A 92 3.35 -1.52 -5.16
C VAL A 92 2.00 -0.92 -4.74
N PRO A 93 1.28 -1.43 -3.72
CA PRO A 93 0.01 -0.84 -3.30
C PRO A 93 0.16 0.51 -2.58
N GLN A 94 1.38 0.95 -2.25
CA GLN A 94 1.60 2.25 -1.59
C GLN A 94 1.43 3.43 -2.56
N VAL A 95 1.78 3.26 -3.84
CA VAL A 95 1.67 4.34 -4.84
C VAL A 95 0.22 4.81 -5.00
N PRO A 96 -0.78 3.92 -5.23
CA PRO A 96 -2.18 4.31 -5.26
C PRO A 96 -2.67 4.93 -3.94
N ALA A 97 -2.18 4.47 -2.80
CA ALA A 97 -2.54 5.02 -1.50
C ALA A 97 -2.11 6.49 -1.35
N VAL A 98 -0.88 6.83 -1.77
CA VAL A 98 -0.37 8.22 -1.77
C VAL A 98 -1.22 9.10 -2.70
N VAL A 99 -1.57 8.60 -3.88
CA VAL A 99 -2.47 9.33 -4.81
C VAL A 99 -3.85 9.55 -4.19
N GLY A 100 -4.39 8.55 -3.49
CA GLY A 100 -5.63 8.68 -2.73
C GLY A 100 -5.55 9.77 -1.66
N THR A 101 -4.45 9.85 -0.92
CA THR A 101 -4.21 10.92 0.06
C THR A 101 -4.16 12.29 -0.62
N MET A 102 -3.51 12.42 -1.78
CA MET A 102 -3.49 13.68 -2.53
C MET A 102 -4.90 14.08 -3.01
N LEU A 103 -5.70 13.13 -3.50
CA LEU A 103 -7.09 13.39 -3.89
C LEU A 103 -7.93 13.87 -2.70
N PHE A 104 -7.78 13.23 -1.54
CA PHE A 104 -8.42 13.69 -0.30
C PHE A 104 -8.01 15.13 0.06
N MET A 105 -6.70 15.41 -0.05
CA MET A 105 -6.15 16.73 0.21
C MET A 105 -6.73 17.80 -0.72
N MET A 106 -7.12 17.44 -1.94
CA MET A 106 -7.73 18.35 -2.92
C MET A 106 -9.26 18.48 -2.77
N GLY A 107 -9.91 17.69 -1.91
CA GLY A 107 -11.37 17.76 -1.69
C GLY A 107 -12.16 16.53 -2.09
N ALA A 108 -11.50 15.44 -2.47
CA ALA A 108 -12.19 14.16 -2.64
C ALA A 108 -12.82 13.68 -1.31
N PRO A 109 -13.93 12.94 -1.36
CA PRO A 109 -14.54 12.37 -0.17
C PRO A 109 -13.57 11.43 0.57
N LEU A 110 -13.71 11.35 1.89
CA LEU A 110 -12.86 10.49 2.74
C LEU A 110 -13.10 9.00 2.48
N LEU A 111 -14.35 8.63 2.15
CA LEU A 111 -14.79 7.23 2.07
C LEU A 111 -13.97 6.40 1.07
N PRO A 112 -13.81 6.80 -0.22
CA PRO A 112 -13.03 6.01 -1.18
C PRO A 112 -11.55 5.89 -0.78
N VAL A 113 -11.00 6.90 -0.12
CA VAL A 113 -9.60 6.95 0.29
C VAL A 113 -9.35 5.95 1.41
N VAL A 114 -10.22 5.92 2.42
CA VAL A 114 -10.17 4.92 3.50
C VAL A 114 -10.39 3.51 2.93
N THR A 115 -11.28 3.33 1.94
CA THR A 115 -11.48 2.05 1.26
C THR A 115 -10.21 1.60 0.53
N ALA A 116 -9.56 2.48 -0.24
CA ALA A 116 -8.29 2.16 -0.91
C ALA A 116 -7.20 1.78 0.11
N MET A 117 -7.09 2.52 1.21
CA MET A 117 -6.15 2.19 2.30
C MET A 117 -6.45 0.81 2.91
N ALA A 118 -7.71 0.49 3.17
CA ALA A 118 -8.10 -0.83 3.68
C ALA A 118 -7.71 -1.94 2.71
N VAL A 119 -7.96 -1.77 1.41
CA VAL A 119 -7.55 -2.73 0.36
C VAL A 119 -6.03 -2.91 0.33
N ALA A 120 -5.26 -1.81 0.38
CA ALA A 120 -3.80 -1.87 0.41
C ALA A 120 -3.27 -2.60 1.66
N VAL A 121 -3.84 -2.31 2.84
CA VAL A 121 -3.47 -2.98 4.09
C VAL A 121 -3.75 -4.48 4.00
N LEU A 122 -4.92 -4.87 3.51
CA LEU A 122 -5.27 -6.29 3.33
C LEU A 122 -4.34 -6.97 2.33
N GLY A 123 -3.96 -6.30 1.24
CA GLY A 123 -2.97 -6.79 0.27
C GLY A 123 -1.63 -7.10 0.93
N VAL A 124 -1.06 -6.13 1.64
CA VAL A 124 0.23 -6.29 2.34
C VAL A 124 0.16 -7.36 3.43
N LEU A 125 -0.93 -7.41 4.21
CA LEU A 125 -1.13 -8.45 5.23
C LEU A 125 -1.22 -9.84 4.60
N SER A 126 -1.91 -9.98 3.47
CA SER A 126 -2.02 -11.25 2.75
C SER A 126 -0.65 -11.76 2.28
N LEU A 127 0.23 -10.84 1.82
CA LEU A 127 1.59 -11.18 1.43
C LEU A 127 2.43 -11.61 2.65
N GLY A 128 2.34 -10.86 3.76
CA GLY A 128 3.03 -11.18 5.01
C GLY A 128 2.64 -12.55 5.58
N LEU A 129 1.35 -12.88 5.54
CA LEU A 129 0.85 -14.20 5.94
C LEU A 129 1.42 -15.33 5.07
N ARG A 130 1.51 -15.13 3.76
CA ARG A 130 2.12 -16.12 2.85
C ARG A 130 3.59 -16.37 3.18
N VAL A 131 4.36 -15.31 3.44
CA VAL A 131 5.79 -15.45 3.82
C VAL A 131 5.91 -16.22 5.13
N GLN A 132 5.05 -15.91 6.13
CA GLN A 132 5.06 -16.60 7.41
C GLN A 132 4.68 -18.08 7.29
N LEU A 133 3.66 -18.41 6.48
CA LEU A 133 3.27 -19.81 6.24
C LEU A 133 4.38 -20.59 5.52
N GLY A 134 5.00 -19.99 4.50
CA GLY A 134 6.14 -20.61 3.80
C GLY A 134 7.33 -20.89 4.72
N SER A 135 7.53 -20.08 5.77
CA SER A 135 8.57 -20.29 6.78
C SER A 135 8.26 -21.39 7.80
N ARG A 136 6.97 -21.70 8.05
CA ARG A 136 6.53 -22.68 9.07
C ARG A 136 6.58 -24.13 8.59
N ASP A 137 6.37 -24.37 7.30
CA ASP A 137 6.45 -25.71 6.70
C ASP A 137 7.88 -26.29 6.68
N GLN A 138 8.86 -25.61 7.28
CA GLN A 138 10.30 -25.94 7.23
C GLN A 138 10.93 -26.18 8.62
N GLY A 139 10.17 -26.04 9.72
CA GLY A 139 10.62 -26.33 11.09
C GLY A 139 10.14 -27.70 11.56
#